data_AF-A0AAX1UDB0-F1
#
_entry.id   AF-A0AAX1UDB0-F1
#
_cell.length_a   1.000
_cell.length_b   1.000
_cell.length_c   1.000
_cell.angle_alpha   90.00
_cell.angle_beta   90.00
_cell.angle_gamma   90.00
#
_symmetry.space_group_name_H-M   'P 1'
#
loop_
_entity.id
_entity.type
_entity.pdbx_description
1 polymer ?
#
loop_
_entity_poly.entity_id
_entity_poly.type
_entity_poly.pdbx_seq_one_letter_code
_entity_poly.pdbx_strand_id
1 'polypeptide(L)'
;MKAEVNEKFPVEIEADGTIMDFVDGEFVFVIKDQEWTDFEKTALRRNELEIDLVVKYDIPMFLITVLDAIDTSDFIFNIHEHEEPSLIFEKECMPCSIYLIDDKNMVAGVKHVTLSKEGTGILLTQLKKVQEAPYQEAEFDCNLEGIQNTWEPFELQEFAVMKEVFH
;
A
#
# COMPACT_ATOMS: atom_id res chain seq x y z
N MET A 1 -5.47 7.13 -10.83
CA MET A 1 -5.57 6.09 -11.87
C MET A 1 -6.90 5.33 -11.70
N LYS A 2 -7.73 5.15 -12.75
CA LYS A 2 -9.07 4.53 -12.62
C LYS A 2 -9.25 3.37 -13.60
N ALA A 3 -8.77 2.20 -13.23
CA ALA A 3 -9.07 0.96 -13.96
C ALA A 3 -10.22 0.24 -13.26
N GLU A 4 -11.13 -0.35 -14.02
CA GLU A 4 -12.26 -1.10 -13.47
C GLU A 4 -12.07 -2.61 -13.64
N VAL A 5 -12.88 -3.40 -12.93
CA VAL A 5 -12.82 -4.87 -13.04
C VAL A 5 -13.06 -5.32 -14.49
N ASN A 6 -12.22 -6.25 -14.96
CA ASN A 6 -12.13 -6.72 -16.35
C ASN A 6 -11.56 -5.72 -17.36
N GLU A 7 -10.94 -4.63 -16.90
CA GLU A 7 -10.09 -3.78 -17.73
C GLU A 7 -8.62 -4.16 -17.57
N LYS A 8 -7.78 -3.80 -18.55
CA LYS A 8 -6.33 -3.90 -18.40
C LYS A 8 -5.85 -2.84 -17.42
N PHE A 9 -5.00 -3.24 -16.49
CA PHE A 9 -4.29 -2.26 -15.67
C PHE A 9 -3.39 -1.42 -16.60
N PRO A 10 -3.36 -0.08 -16.44
CA PRO A 10 -2.74 0.80 -17.43
C PRO A 10 -1.21 0.75 -17.44
N VAL A 11 -0.61 0.16 -16.41
CA VAL A 11 0.83 -0.09 -16.31
C VAL A 11 1.05 -1.59 -16.36
N GLU A 12 2.03 -2.04 -17.14
CA GLU A 12 2.38 -3.46 -17.18
C GLU A 12 3.21 -3.81 -15.95
N ILE A 13 2.69 -4.74 -15.14
CA ILE A 13 3.40 -5.27 -13.98
C ILE A 13 3.93 -6.65 -14.36
N GLU A 14 5.25 -6.79 -14.46
CA GLU A 14 5.87 -7.98 -15.03
C GLU A 14 5.92 -9.16 -14.06
N ALA A 15 6.18 -8.89 -12.77
CA ALA A 15 6.37 -9.91 -11.74
C ALA A 15 5.17 -10.02 -10.80
N ASP A 16 4.93 -11.24 -10.29
CA ASP A 16 3.99 -11.48 -9.20
C ASP A 16 4.49 -10.80 -7.91
N GLY A 17 3.57 -10.35 -7.06
CA GLY A 17 3.87 -9.65 -5.81
C GLY A 17 3.14 -8.33 -5.65
N THR A 18 3.70 -7.46 -4.80
CA THR A 18 3.11 -6.17 -4.42
C THR A 18 3.84 -5.01 -5.07
N ILE A 19 3.07 -4.03 -5.53
CA ILE A 19 3.59 -2.73 -6.01
C ILE A 19 2.72 -1.64 -5.44
N MET A 20 3.33 -0.51 -5.07
CA MET A 20 2.58 0.69 -4.72
C MET A 20 3.18 1.93 -5.34
N ASP A 21 2.34 2.95 -5.50
CA ASP A 21 2.78 4.30 -5.84
C ASP A 21 1.76 5.34 -5.36
N PHE A 22 2.14 6.61 -5.34
CA PHE A 22 1.24 7.74 -5.18
C PHE A 22 1.06 8.46 -6.52
N VAL A 23 -0.08 8.24 -7.17
CA VAL A 23 -0.36 8.73 -8.52
C VAL A 23 -1.74 9.36 -8.58
N ASP A 24 -1.90 10.44 -9.35
CA ASP A 24 -3.16 11.19 -9.45
C ASP A 24 -3.75 11.64 -8.10
N GLY A 25 -2.91 11.77 -7.08
CA GLY A 25 -3.30 12.24 -5.76
C GLY A 25 -3.96 11.19 -4.86
N GLU A 26 -3.70 9.90 -5.10
CA GLU A 26 -4.12 8.75 -4.29
C GLU A 26 -2.96 7.76 -4.13
N PHE A 27 -2.95 6.99 -3.04
CA PHE A 27 -2.11 5.80 -2.95
C PHE A 27 -2.76 4.65 -3.71
N VAL A 28 -2.01 4.04 -4.62
CA VAL A 28 -2.44 2.88 -5.39
C VAL A 28 -1.63 1.68 -4.93
N PHE A 29 -2.32 0.66 -4.44
CA PHE A 29 -1.76 -0.61 -4.00
C PHE A 29 -2.18 -1.68 -4.99
N VAL A 30 -1.22 -2.41 -5.56
CA VAL A 30 -1.47 -3.43 -6.57
C VAL A 30 -0.87 -4.74 -6.11
N ILE A 31 -1.68 -5.80 -6.14
CA ILE A 31 -1.26 -7.16 -5.85
C ILE A 31 -1.46 -7.97 -7.12
N LYS A 32 -0.35 -8.49 -7.66
CA LYS A 32 -0.34 -9.38 -8.82
C LYS A 32 -0.17 -10.82 -8.38
N ASP A 33 -1.07 -11.66 -8.88
CA ASP A 33 -0.98 -13.12 -8.75
C ASP A 33 -1.41 -13.77 -10.08
N GLN A 34 -1.13 -15.06 -10.24
CA GLN A 34 -1.43 -15.80 -11.46
C GLN A 34 -2.94 -15.83 -11.73
N GLU A 35 -3.73 -16.08 -10.68
CA GLU A 35 -5.18 -16.09 -10.76
C GLU A 35 -5.81 -15.66 -9.43
N TRP A 36 -6.99 -15.06 -9.53
CA TRP A 36 -7.83 -14.75 -8.37
C TRP A 36 -9.12 -15.55 -8.46
N THR A 37 -9.49 -16.20 -7.38
CA THR A 37 -10.74 -16.96 -7.28
C THR A 37 -11.95 -16.03 -7.18
N ASP A 38 -13.13 -16.52 -7.56
CA ASP A 38 -14.37 -15.75 -7.40
C ASP A 38 -14.71 -15.47 -5.93
N PHE A 39 -14.19 -16.29 -5.02
CA PHE A 39 -14.28 -16.11 -3.58
C PHE A 39 -13.47 -14.88 -3.14
N GLU A 40 -12.18 -14.80 -3.48
CA GLU A 40 -11.31 -13.66 -3.12
C GLU A 40 -11.80 -12.36 -3.76
N LYS A 41 -12.22 -12.40 -5.03
CA LYS A 41 -12.83 -11.24 -5.70
C LYS A 41 -14.08 -10.74 -4.99
N THR A 42 -14.86 -11.66 -4.40
CA THR A 42 -16.08 -11.31 -3.67
C THR A 42 -15.76 -10.82 -2.26
N ALA A 43 -14.79 -11.46 -1.59
CA ALA A 43 -14.29 -11.05 -0.29
C ALA A 43 -13.68 -9.64 -0.35
N LEU A 44 -12.87 -9.31 -1.37
CA LEU A 44 -12.35 -7.95 -1.59
C LEU A 44 -13.47 -6.90 -1.51
N ARG A 45 -14.61 -7.16 -2.15
CA ARG A 45 -15.72 -6.20 -2.23
C ARG A 45 -16.55 -6.09 -0.96
N ARG A 46 -16.62 -7.15 -0.15
CA ARG A 46 -17.62 -7.28 0.92
C ARG A 46 -17.04 -7.33 2.32
N ASN A 47 -15.80 -7.80 2.42
CA ASN A 47 -15.16 -8.02 3.69
C ASN A 47 -14.39 -6.78 4.11
N GLU A 48 -14.08 -6.77 5.40
CA GLU A 48 -13.32 -5.71 6.04
C GLU A 48 -11.95 -5.55 5.39
N LEU A 49 -11.60 -4.31 5.09
CA LEU A 49 -10.26 -3.91 4.69
C LEU A 49 -9.62 -3.17 5.87
N GLU A 50 -8.43 -3.62 6.26
CA GLU A 50 -7.57 -2.96 7.23
C GLU A 50 -6.34 -2.40 6.50
N ILE A 51 -6.04 -1.12 6.75
CA ILE A 51 -4.82 -0.45 6.29
C ILE A 51 -4.05 0.03 7.51
N ASP A 52 -2.87 -0.55 7.71
CA ASP A 52 -1.93 -0.12 8.72
C ASP A 52 -0.77 0.66 8.10
N LEU A 53 -0.25 1.63 8.85
CA LEU A 53 1.04 2.25 8.55
C LEU A 53 2.04 1.86 9.63
N VAL A 54 3.14 1.26 9.22
CA VAL A 54 4.31 1.01 10.07
C VAL A 54 5.45 1.88 9.58
N VAL A 55 6.21 2.47 10.51
CA VAL A 55 7.45 3.17 10.18
C VAL A 55 8.56 2.60 11.04
N LYS A 56 9.52 1.92 10.40
CA LYS A 56 10.63 1.25 11.08
C LYS A 56 11.92 1.57 10.35
N TYR A 57 12.93 2.02 11.09
CA TYR A 57 14.21 2.48 10.53
C TYR A 57 14.03 3.54 9.42
N ASP A 58 13.08 4.46 9.63
CA ASP A 58 12.70 5.50 8.66
C ASP A 58 12.15 4.96 7.32
N ILE A 59 11.67 3.71 7.30
CA ILE A 59 11.01 3.09 6.16
C ILE A 59 9.51 3.04 6.43
N PRO A 60 8.69 3.85 5.73
CA PRO A 60 7.23 3.70 5.72
C PRO A 60 6.81 2.44 4.98
N MET A 61 5.94 1.67 5.61
CA MET A 61 5.36 0.45 5.06
C MET A 61 3.86 0.48 5.31
N PHE A 62 3.07 0.28 4.26
CA PHE A 62 1.65 0.01 4.39
C PHE A 62 1.44 -1.49 4.49
N LEU A 63 0.63 -1.92 5.46
CA LEU A 63 0.18 -3.30 5.55
C LEU A 63 -1.30 -3.34 5.21
N ILE A 64 -1.66 -4.18 4.25
CA ILE A 64 -3.04 -4.32 3.78
C ILE A 64 -3.52 -5.72 4.08
N THR A 65 -4.63 -5.79 4.81
CA THR A 65 -5.35 -7.02 5.10
C THR A 65 -6.77 -6.88 4.60
N VAL A 66 -7.24 -7.89 3.87
CA VAL A 66 -8.65 -8.01 3.53
C VAL A 66 -9.09 -9.41 3.89
N LEU A 67 -9.95 -9.53 4.90
CA LEU A 67 -10.40 -10.82 5.40
C LEU A 67 -10.88 -11.70 4.24
N ASP A 68 -10.38 -12.94 4.16
CA ASP A 68 -10.69 -13.92 3.12
C ASP A 68 -10.26 -13.57 1.67
N ALA A 69 -9.51 -12.48 1.46
CA ALA A 69 -8.96 -12.12 0.13
C ALA A 69 -7.46 -11.86 0.14
N ILE A 70 -6.94 -11.19 1.17
CA ILE A 70 -5.54 -10.80 1.35
C ILE A 70 -5.20 -11.00 2.82
N ASP A 71 -4.30 -11.92 3.15
CA ASP A 71 -3.90 -12.18 4.55
C ASP A 71 -3.28 -10.94 5.19
N THR A 72 -2.04 -10.61 4.83
CA THR A 72 -1.40 -9.32 5.13
C THR A 72 -0.29 -9.12 4.12
N SER A 73 -0.40 -8.08 3.30
CA SER A 73 0.61 -7.75 2.30
C SER A 73 1.27 -6.44 2.67
N ASP A 74 2.60 -6.40 2.62
CA ASP A 74 3.40 -5.20 2.84
C ASP A 74 3.68 -4.46 1.52
N PHE A 75 3.66 -3.14 1.62
CA PHE A 75 3.97 -2.22 0.54
C PHE A 75 4.95 -1.17 1.05
N ILE A 76 6.14 -1.15 0.47
CA ILE A 76 7.21 -0.24 0.87
C ILE A 76 7.05 1.08 0.14
N PHE A 77 7.07 2.20 0.87
CA PHE A 77 6.98 3.53 0.28
C PHE A 77 8.22 4.36 0.57
N ASN A 78 8.97 4.69 -0.48
CA ASN A 78 10.14 5.56 -0.37
C ASN A 78 9.81 7.00 -0.80
N ILE A 79 9.57 7.87 0.19
CA ILE A 79 9.26 9.28 -0.09
C ILE A 79 10.43 10.07 -0.69
N HIS A 80 11.67 9.62 -0.51
CA HIS A 80 12.85 10.33 -1.02
C HIS A 80 13.01 10.18 -2.54
N GLU A 81 12.46 9.12 -3.11
CA GLU A 81 12.49 8.84 -4.55
C GLU A 81 11.24 9.35 -5.29
N HIS A 82 10.24 9.82 -4.55
CA HIS A 82 9.01 10.32 -5.14
C HIS A 82 9.23 11.70 -5.82
N GLU A 83 8.76 11.87 -7.05
CA GLU A 83 9.03 13.08 -7.86
C GLU A 83 8.39 14.34 -7.26
N GLU A 84 7.13 14.26 -6.81
CA GLU A 84 6.35 15.41 -6.31
C GLU A 84 5.73 15.17 -4.92
N PRO A 85 6.54 15.03 -3.85
CA PRO A 85 6.04 14.69 -2.52
C PRO A 85 5.15 15.79 -1.91
N SER A 86 5.24 17.04 -2.39
CA SER A 86 4.37 18.13 -1.96
C SER A 86 2.89 17.84 -2.18
N LEU A 87 2.54 17.12 -3.25
CA LEU A 87 1.15 16.78 -3.57
C LEU A 87 0.52 15.84 -2.54
N ILE A 88 1.34 15.05 -1.85
CA ILE A 88 0.91 14.16 -0.76
C ILE A 88 0.50 15.02 0.44
N PHE A 89 1.32 16.01 0.80
CA PHE A 89 1.12 16.85 1.98
C PHE A 89 -0.05 17.86 1.89
N GLU A 90 -0.61 18.06 0.70
CA GLU A 90 -1.78 18.94 0.50
C GLU A 90 -3.12 18.24 0.80
N LYS A 91 -3.12 16.93 1.05
CA LYS A 91 -4.34 16.12 1.24
C LYS A 91 -4.90 16.26 2.66
N GLU A 92 -6.18 16.60 2.76
CA GLU A 92 -6.91 16.58 4.04
C GLU A 92 -7.37 15.16 4.41
N CYS A 93 -7.85 14.42 3.42
CA CYS A 93 -8.17 13.00 3.52
C CYS A 93 -7.45 12.27 2.38
N MET A 94 -6.72 11.21 2.69
CA MET A 94 -5.91 10.49 1.72
C MET A 94 -6.74 9.41 1.00
N PRO A 95 -6.97 9.52 -0.32
CA PRO A 95 -7.60 8.44 -1.07
C PRO A 95 -6.64 7.28 -1.28
N CYS A 96 -7.16 6.06 -1.20
CA CYS A 96 -6.42 4.83 -1.41
C CYS A 96 -7.20 3.88 -2.32
N SER A 97 -6.51 3.21 -3.23
CA SER A 97 -7.09 2.26 -4.16
C SER A 97 -6.31 0.94 -4.12
N ILE A 98 -7.00 -0.17 -3.89
CA ILE A 98 -6.44 -1.52 -3.83
C ILE A 98 -6.87 -2.26 -5.07
N TYR A 99 -5.91 -2.76 -5.85
CA TYR A 99 -6.13 -3.50 -7.08
C TYR A 99 -5.58 -4.92 -6.95
N LEU A 100 -6.40 -5.89 -7.35
CA LEU A 100 -5.98 -7.26 -7.61
C LEU A 100 -5.86 -7.42 -9.12
N ILE A 101 -4.68 -7.81 -9.60
CA ILE A 101 -4.44 -8.05 -11.03
C ILE A 101 -3.98 -9.50 -11.28
N ASP A 102 -4.37 -10.05 -12.42
CA ASP A 102 -4.01 -11.41 -12.83
C ASP A 102 -2.72 -11.46 -13.70
N ASP A 103 -2.34 -12.67 -14.12
CA ASP A 103 -1.18 -12.93 -14.99
C ASP A 103 -1.18 -12.10 -16.29
N LYS A 104 -2.36 -11.78 -16.81
CA LYS A 104 -2.60 -11.01 -18.05
C LYS A 104 -2.72 -9.52 -17.81
N ASN A 105 -2.39 -9.07 -16.60
CA ASN A 105 -2.48 -7.68 -16.18
C ASN A 105 -3.93 -7.15 -16.27
N MET A 106 -4.92 -8.02 -16.08
CA MET A 106 -6.34 -7.66 -16.02
C MET A 106 -6.73 -7.42 -14.56
N VAL A 107 -7.53 -6.38 -14.32
CA VAL A 107 -8.06 -6.09 -12.99
C VAL A 107 -9.11 -7.14 -12.62
N ALA A 108 -8.75 -8.00 -11.66
CA ALA A 108 -9.62 -9.01 -11.08
C ALA A 108 -10.54 -8.43 -9.99
N GLY A 109 -10.08 -7.40 -9.29
CA GLY A 109 -10.82 -6.72 -8.23
C GLY A 109 -10.26 -5.35 -7.93
N VAL A 110 -11.12 -4.44 -7.50
CA VAL A 110 -10.74 -3.09 -7.04
C VAL A 110 -11.57 -2.70 -5.82
N LYS A 111 -10.93 -2.04 -4.85
CA LYS A 111 -11.59 -1.41 -3.70
C LYS A 111 -11.02 -0.01 -3.49
N HIS A 112 -11.90 0.99 -3.44
CA HIS A 112 -11.54 2.38 -3.16
C HIS A 112 -11.96 2.75 -1.75
N VAL A 113 -11.05 3.33 -1.00
CA VAL A 113 -11.31 3.88 0.33
C VAL A 113 -10.65 5.25 0.47
N THR A 114 -10.96 5.93 1.56
CA THR A 114 -10.33 7.21 1.88
C THR A 114 -10.04 7.19 3.36
N LEU A 115 -8.77 7.35 3.73
CA LEU A 115 -8.36 7.43 5.13
C LEU A 115 -9.10 8.58 5.82
N SER A 116 -9.36 8.44 7.11
CA SER A 116 -9.95 9.52 7.88
C SER A 116 -8.99 10.72 7.95
N LYS A 117 -9.49 11.87 8.40
CA LYS A 117 -8.64 13.05 8.65
C LYS A 117 -7.55 12.76 9.70
N GLU A 118 -7.88 11.96 10.69
CA GLU A 118 -6.95 11.57 11.75
C GLU A 118 -5.86 10.65 11.19
N GLY A 119 -6.24 9.58 10.49
CA GLY A 119 -5.30 8.67 9.84
C GLY A 119 -4.41 9.40 8.83
N THR A 120 -5.00 10.26 7.99
CA THR A 120 -4.26 11.11 7.05
C THR A 120 -3.27 12.02 7.79
N GLY A 121 -3.67 12.65 8.90
CA GLY A 121 -2.78 13.48 9.72
C GLY A 121 -1.59 12.71 10.29
N ILE A 122 -1.80 11.47 10.74
CA ILE A 122 -0.72 10.58 11.21
C ILE A 122 0.22 10.25 10.06
N LEU A 123 -0.33 9.79 8.91
CA LEU A 123 0.44 9.46 7.71
C LEU A 123 1.34 10.61 7.28
N LEU A 124 0.78 11.80 7.09
CA LEU A 124 1.53 12.98 6.65
C LEU A 124 2.61 13.38 7.67
N THR A 125 2.31 13.27 8.96
CA THR A 125 3.29 13.56 10.02
C THR A 125 4.49 12.61 9.95
N GLN A 126 4.25 11.32 9.72
CA GLN A 126 5.33 10.34 9.64
C GLN A 126 6.13 10.48 8.36
N LEU A 127 5.46 10.62 7.21
CA LEU A 127 6.12 10.83 5.93
C LEU A 127 7.00 12.08 5.94
N LYS A 128 6.56 13.16 6.59
CA LYS A 128 7.36 14.37 6.73
C LYS A 128 8.62 14.15 7.57
N LYS A 129 8.52 13.40 8.69
CA LYS A 129 9.68 13.05 9.51
C LYS A 129 10.71 12.24 8.72
N VAL A 130 10.25 11.25 7.96
CA VAL A 130 11.11 10.44 7.10
C VAL A 130 11.77 11.31 6.04
N GLN A 131 10.99 12.15 5.35
CA GLN A 131 11.52 13.05 4.31
C GLN A 131 12.62 14.00 4.83
N GLU A 132 12.48 14.48 6.07
CA GLU A 132 13.46 15.38 6.71
C GLU A 132 14.70 14.62 7.26
N ALA A 133 14.64 13.29 7.37
CA ALA A 133 15.75 12.48 7.84
C ALA A 133 16.86 12.35 6.77
N PRO A 134 18.12 12.12 7.18
CA PRO A 134 19.20 11.80 6.24
C PRO A 134 18.87 10.53 5.46
N TYR A 135 18.94 10.60 4.13
CA TYR A 135 18.69 9.46 3.26
C TYR A 135 19.97 8.99 2.56
N GLN A 136 20.25 7.69 2.69
CA GLN A 136 21.28 6.98 1.95
C GLN A 136 20.69 5.67 1.43
N GLU A 137 20.66 5.51 0.11
CA GLU A 137 20.08 4.35 -0.58
C GLU A 137 20.63 3.01 -0.03
N ALA A 138 21.95 2.91 0.16
CA ALA A 138 22.57 1.69 0.71
C ALA A 138 22.15 1.38 2.16
N GLU A 139 21.85 2.40 2.98
CA GLU A 139 21.33 2.19 4.34
C GLU A 139 19.86 1.77 4.29
N PHE A 140 19.07 2.36 3.38
CA PHE A 140 17.69 1.98 3.13
C PHE A 140 17.57 0.51 2.72
N ASP A 141 18.35 0.07 1.73
CA ASP A 141 18.33 -1.31 1.24
C ASP A 141 18.72 -2.31 2.34
N CYS A 142 19.78 -2.02 3.09
CA CYS A 142 20.23 -2.85 4.20
C CYS A 142 19.18 -2.95 5.31
N ASN A 143 18.53 -1.83 5.65
CA ASN A 143 17.48 -1.81 6.66
C ASN A 143 16.22 -2.55 6.19
N LEU A 144 15.84 -2.38 4.91
CA LEU A 144 14.69 -3.06 4.31
C LEU A 144 14.91 -4.58 4.29
N GLU A 145 16.07 -5.03 3.80
CA GLU A 145 16.47 -6.44 3.82
C GLU A 145 16.48 -6.97 5.26
N GLY A 146 16.96 -6.18 6.23
CA GLY A 146 16.94 -6.53 7.64
C GLY A 146 15.52 -6.73 8.18
N ILE A 147 14.56 -5.86 7.82
CA ILE A 147 13.15 -5.99 8.20
C ILE A 147 12.56 -7.27 7.59
N GLN A 148 12.70 -7.45 6.27
CA GLN A 148 12.11 -8.58 5.53
C GLN A 148 12.69 -9.94 5.95
N ASN A 149 13.95 -9.99 6.37
CA ASN A 149 14.55 -11.23 6.89
C ASN A 149 14.17 -11.55 8.33
N THR A 150 13.63 -10.57 9.08
CA THR A 150 13.36 -10.71 10.53
C THR A 150 11.88 -10.88 10.82
N TRP A 151 11.00 -10.26 10.04
CA TRP A 151 9.58 -10.13 10.35
C TRP A 151 8.72 -10.56 9.18
N GLU A 152 7.65 -11.30 9.47
CA GLU A 152 6.55 -11.50 8.52
C GLU A 152 5.62 -10.25 8.53
N PRO A 153 4.91 -9.94 7.42
CA PRO A 153 4.05 -8.75 7.34
C PRO A 153 3.02 -8.64 8.47
N PHE A 154 2.38 -9.74 8.88
CA PHE A 154 1.40 -9.73 9.96
C PHE A 154 2.01 -9.42 11.34
N GLU A 155 3.29 -9.75 11.56
CA GLU A 155 3.97 -9.44 12.82
C GLU A 155 4.28 -7.94 12.94
N LEU A 156 4.44 -7.26 11.80
CA LEU A 156 4.68 -5.83 11.76
C LEU A 156 3.46 -5.00 12.17
N GLN A 157 2.25 -5.56 12.09
CA GLN A 157 1.00 -4.86 12.48
C GLN A 157 0.99 -4.43 13.94
N GLU A 158 1.71 -5.14 14.83
CA GLU A 158 1.83 -4.74 16.25
C GLU A 158 2.56 -3.40 16.44
N PHE A 159 3.34 -2.97 15.45
CA PHE A 159 4.10 -1.71 15.45
C PHE A 159 3.39 -0.60 14.66
N ALA A 160 2.15 -0.81 14.23
CA ALA A 160 1.40 0.16 13.44
C ALA A 160 1.22 1.48 14.21
N VAL A 161 1.61 2.58 13.57
CA VAL A 161 1.41 3.95 14.07
C VAL A 161 0.07 4.53 13.62
N MET A 162 -0.54 3.94 12.59
CA MET A 162 -1.89 4.23 12.10
C MET A 162 -2.57 2.89 11.79
N LYS A 163 -3.85 2.78 12.14
CA LYS A 163 -4.73 1.66 11.77
C LYS A 163 -6.08 2.21 11.34
N GLU A 164 -6.53 1.84 10.15
CA GLU A 164 -7.82 2.25 9.58
C GLU A 164 -8.57 1.03 9.05
N VAL A 165 -9.83 0.91 9.44
CA VAL A 165 -10.67 -0.26 9.13
C VAL A 165 -11.91 0.19 8.35
N PHE A 166 -12.19 -0.49 7.24
CA PHE A 166 -13.24 -0.15 6.30
C PHE A 166 -14.17 -1.34 6.06
N HIS A 167 -15.47 -1.13 6.21
CA HIS A 167 -16.53 -2.13 5.97
C HIS A 167 -17.24 -1.92 4.62
#